data_AF-A0A9E5AFN5-F1
#
_entry.id   AF-A0A9E5AFN5-F1
#
_cell.length_a   1.000
_cell.length_b   1.000
_cell.length_c   1.000
_cell.angle_alpha   90.00
_cell.angle_beta   90.00
_cell.angle_gamma   90.00
#
_symmetry.space_group_name_H-M   'P 1'
#
loop_
_entity.id
_entity.type
_entity.pdbx_description
1 polymer ?
#
loop_
_entity_poly.entity_id
_entity_poly.type
_entity_poly.pdbx_seq_one_letter_code
_entity_poly.pdbx_strand_id
1 'polypeptide(L)'
;MPRTTIQGTCGTGHNTPNVGHHSSPLALNIGLANADRRTQDLPLFTLINKTTAATVQTSDPGRAMVTGKWADIGKFAIPPLRALTARAPYFHNGSAATLEAVVDYCDRRFTLALSMGERQDLVLFLKAL
;
A
#
# COMPACT_ATOMS: atom_id res chain seq x y z
N MET A 1 -4.54 13.42 -8.39
CA MET A 1 -3.09 13.15 -8.22
C MET A 1 -2.66 12.30 -9.40
N PRO A 2 -1.62 12.68 -10.16
CA PRO A 2 -1.10 11.80 -11.21
C PRO A 2 -0.69 10.46 -10.57
N ARG A 3 -1.04 9.36 -11.23
CA ARG A 3 -0.73 8.00 -10.78
C ARG A 3 0.77 7.76 -10.94
N THR A 4 1.56 8.20 -9.96
CA THR A 4 3.02 8.07 -10.00
C THR A 4 3.41 6.62 -9.79
N THR A 5 3.84 5.95 -10.85
CA THR A 5 4.48 4.63 -10.78
C THR A 5 5.69 4.72 -9.85
N ILE A 6 5.78 3.79 -8.89
CA ILE A 6 6.93 3.71 -7.99
C ILE A 6 7.85 2.66 -8.61
N GLN A 7 9.10 3.03 -8.94
CA GLN A 7 10.11 2.05 -9.32
C GLN A 7 10.66 1.39 -8.05
N GLY A 8 10.50 0.08 -7.94
CA GLY A 8 10.95 -0.71 -6.80
C GLY A 8 10.50 -2.16 -6.91
N THR A 9 11.08 -3.04 -6.08
CA THR A 9 10.70 -4.46 -6.00
C THR A 9 10.02 -4.74 -4.66
N CYS A 10 9.45 -5.93 -4.48
CA CYS A 10 8.89 -6.34 -3.18
C CYS A 10 9.93 -6.30 -2.07
N GLY A 11 11.21 -6.59 -2.38
CA GLY A 11 12.34 -6.49 -1.45
C GLY A 11 12.73 -5.05 -1.12
N THR A 12 12.25 -4.03 -1.83
CA THR A 12 12.39 -2.65 -1.38
C THR A 12 11.51 -2.36 -0.16
N GLY A 13 10.39 -3.08 -0.01
CA GLY A 13 9.47 -2.88 1.12
C GLY A 13 9.61 -3.92 2.23
N HIS A 14 9.87 -5.18 1.88
CA HIS A 14 9.87 -6.32 2.79
C HIS A 14 11.27 -6.96 2.85
N ASN A 15 12.20 -6.35 3.60
CA ASN A 15 13.62 -6.74 3.60
C ASN A 15 14.23 -7.08 4.96
N THR A 16 13.48 -7.02 6.06
CA THR A 16 13.98 -7.58 7.32
C THR A 16 13.87 -9.10 7.33
N PRO A 17 14.69 -9.80 8.14
CA PRO A 17 14.58 -11.24 8.33
C PRO A 17 13.14 -11.67 8.59
N ASN A 18 12.77 -12.87 8.11
CA ASN A 18 11.42 -13.42 8.17
C ASN A 18 10.36 -12.66 7.35
N VAL A 19 10.76 -12.01 6.25
CA VAL A 19 9.85 -11.24 5.39
C VAL A 19 9.07 -10.20 6.20
N GLY A 20 9.80 -9.58 7.13
CA GLY A 20 9.25 -8.67 8.13
C GLY A 20 9.01 -7.28 7.57
N HIS A 21 8.96 -6.32 8.48
CA HIS A 21 8.89 -4.89 8.17
C HIS A 21 10.09 -4.43 7.33
N HIS A 22 10.08 -3.19 6.86
CA HIS A 22 11.27 -2.59 6.26
C HIS A 22 12.33 -2.30 7.35
N SER A 23 13.61 -2.55 7.09
CA SER A 23 14.71 -2.41 8.09
C SER A 23 14.97 -0.97 8.55
N SER A 24 14.41 0.00 7.83
CA SER A 24 14.27 1.40 8.26
C SER A 24 12.78 1.78 8.33
N PRO A 25 12.38 2.80 9.11
CA PRO A 25 10.98 3.24 9.23
C PRO A 25 10.51 3.94 7.94
N LEU A 26 10.33 3.16 6.88
CA LEU A 26 9.83 3.58 5.59
C LEU A 26 8.30 3.55 5.62
N ALA A 27 7.69 4.66 5.22
CA ALA A 27 6.26 4.74 4.95
C ALA A 27 6.06 5.08 3.48
N LEU A 28 5.22 4.32 2.79
CA LEU A 28 5.02 4.45 1.36
C LEU A 28 3.55 4.77 1.04
N ASN A 29 3.35 5.64 0.06
CA ASN A 29 2.03 5.89 -0.51
C ASN A 29 1.89 5.06 -1.80
N ILE A 30 1.22 3.91 -1.69
CA ILE A 30 0.91 3.07 -2.84
C ILE A 30 -0.45 3.42 -3.50
N GLY A 31 -1.16 4.44 -3.00
CA GLY A 31 -2.40 4.96 -3.60
C GLY A 31 -3.68 4.27 -3.16
N LEU A 32 -3.62 3.39 -2.15
CA LEU A 32 -4.79 2.70 -1.59
C LEU A 32 -5.77 3.63 -0.86
N ALA A 33 -5.26 4.75 -0.30
CA ALA A 33 -6.08 5.74 0.38
C ALA A 33 -6.60 6.87 -0.54
N ASN A 34 -6.41 6.75 -1.86
CA ASN A 34 -6.88 7.78 -2.78
C ASN A 34 -8.41 7.78 -2.87
N ALA A 35 -9.00 8.96 -3.10
CA ALA A 35 -10.44 9.14 -3.20
C ALA A 35 -11.12 8.24 -4.27
N ASP A 36 -10.44 7.98 -5.39
CA ASP A 36 -10.94 7.12 -6.48
C ASP A 36 -11.03 5.63 -6.11
N ARG A 37 -10.37 5.22 -5.03
CA ARG A 37 -10.39 3.83 -4.53
C ARG A 37 -11.25 3.65 -3.28
N ARG A 38 -11.90 4.72 -2.81
CA ARG A 38 -12.71 4.71 -1.60
C ARG A 38 -13.97 3.86 -1.80
N THR A 39 -14.20 2.91 -0.92
CA THR A 39 -15.47 2.18 -0.79
C THR A 39 -16.46 2.97 0.06
N GLN A 40 -17.75 2.68 -0.04
CA GLN A 40 -18.79 3.51 0.59
C GLN A 40 -18.66 3.59 2.13
N ASP A 41 -18.17 2.53 2.75
CA ASP A 41 -17.94 2.36 4.19
C ASP A 41 -16.75 3.16 4.74
N LEU A 42 -15.85 3.63 3.87
CA LEU A 42 -14.70 4.43 4.28
C LEU A 42 -15.02 5.93 4.25
N PRO A 43 -14.49 6.74 5.18
CA PRO A 43 -14.67 8.19 5.15
C PRO A 43 -13.99 8.81 3.91
N LEU A 44 -14.38 10.04 3.56
CA LEU A 44 -13.67 10.86 2.58
C LEU A 44 -13.29 12.19 3.22
N PHE A 45 -12.01 12.34 3.55
CA PHE A 45 -11.47 13.57 4.10
C PHE A 45 -11.08 14.52 2.97
N THR A 46 -11.41 15.80 3.13
CA THR A 46 -10.86 16.88 2.30
C THR A 46 -9.84 17.65 3.15
N LEU A 47 -8.57 17.56 2.78
CA LEU A 47 -7.47 18.24 3.45
C LEU A 47 -7.09 19.48 2.64
N ILE A 48 -6.85 20.60 3.32
CA ILE A 48 -6.45 21.87 2.71
C ILE A 48 -5.13 22.32 3.33
N ASN A 49 -4.13 22.57 2.49
CA ASN A 49 -2.85 23.12 2.90
C ASN A 49 -3.03 24.61 3.19
N LYS A 50 -2.85 25.03 4.44
CA LYS A 50 -3.07 26.44 4.85
C LYS A 50 -2.08 27.43 4.22
N THR A 51 -0.93 26.98 3.76
CA THR A 51 0.10 27.84 3.14
C THR A 51 -0.07 27.94 1.63
N THR A 52 -0.35 26.82 0.96
CA THR A 52 -0.41 26.78 -0.52
C THR A 52 -1.83 26.76 -1.07
N ALA A 53 -2.84 26.67 -0.21
CA ALA A 53 -4.25 26.43 -0.56
C ALA A 53 -4.50 25.14 -1.36
N ALA A 54 -3.48 24.27 -1.51
CA ALA A 54 -3.63 22.98 -2.19
C ALA A 54 -4.67 22.13 -1.46
N THR A 55 -5.50 21.42 -2.22
CA THR A 55 -6.51 20.52 -1.69
C THR A 55 -6.22 19.08 -2.10
N VAL A 56 -6.38 18.13 -1.17
CA VAL A 56 -6.35 16.70 -1.48
C VAL A 56 -7.52 16.00 -0.79
N GLN A 57 -8.12 15.05 -1.51
CA GLN A 57 -9.11 14.15 -0.95
C GLN A 57 -8.51 12.76 -0.74
N THR A 58 -8.76 12.17 0.42
CA THR A 58 -8.23 10.86 0.78
C THR A 58 -9.19 10.15 1.73
N SER A 59 -9.24 8.83 1.65
CA SER A 59 -10.02 8.03 2.60
C SER A 59 -9.32 7.86 3.95
N ASP A 60 -8.00 8.06 3.99
CA ASP A 60 -7.19 7.98 5.22
C ASP A 60 -5.90 8.79 5.04
N PRO A 61 -5.68 9.88 5.82
CA PRO A 61 -4.46 10.67 5.72
C PRO A 61 -3.18 9.90 6.09
N GLY A 62 -3.30 8.76 6.78
CA GLY A 62 -2.17 7.89 7.14
C GLY A 62 -1.16 8.58 8.03
N ARG A 63 0.13 8.46 7.71
CA ARG A 63 1.24 9.02 8.50
C ARG A 63 1.14 10.54 8.74
N ALA A 64 0.47 11.28 7.86
CA ALA A 64 0.23 12.70 8.05
C ALA A 64 -0.57 13.03 9.33
N MET A 65 -1.41 12.12 9.83
CA MET A 65 -2.12 12.30 11.11
C MET A 65 -1.17 12.40 12.30
N VAL A 66 0.01 11.77 12.21
CA VAL A 66 1.03 11.78 13.26
C VAL A 66 2.03 12.91 13.03
N THR A 67 2.48 13.10 11.80
CA THR A 67 3.58 14.04 11.51
C THR A 67 3.12 15.47 11.23
N GLY A 68 1.85 15.66 10.86
CA GLY A 68 1.31 16.94 10.38
C GLY A 68 1.85 17.40 9.03
N LYS A 69 2.68 16.59 8.35
CA LYS A 69 3.33 16.98 7.10
C LYS A 69 2.47 16.65 5.88
N TRP A 70 2.23 17.65 5.02
CA TRP A 70 1.49 17.46 3.76
C TRP A 70 2.11 16.37 2.86
N ALA A 71 3.44 16.28 2.86
CA ALA A 71 4.18 15.29 2.08
C ALA A 71 3.99 13.84 2.58
N ASP A 72 3.38 13.62 3.75
CA ASP A 72 3.15 12.29 4.33
C ASP A 72 1.72 11.77 4.14
N ILE A 73 0.86 12.51 3.43
CA ILE A 73 -0.54 12.12 3.18
C ILE A 73 -0.59 10.80 2.40
N GLY A 74 -1.36 9.85 2.92
CA GLY A 74 -1.58 8.53 2.34
C GLY A 74 -0.36 7.60 2.42
N LYS A 75 0.69 7.95 3.18
CA LYS A 75 1.80 7.05 3.45
C LYS A 75 1.48 6.14 4.64
N PHE A 76 1.75 4.85 4.48
CA PHE A 76 1.56 3.83 5.51
C PHE A 76 2.84 3.06 5.75
N ALA A 77 3.00 2.56 6.98
CA ALA A 77 4.07 1.63 7.31
C ALA A 77 3.91 0.35 6.48
N ILE A 78 5.04 -0.26 6.11
CA ILE A 78 5.04 -1.53 5.38
C ILE A 78 4.85 -2.67 6.40
N PRO A 79 3.78 -3.47 6.30
CA PRO A 79 3.49 -4.52 7.27
C PRO A 79 4.40 -5.75 7.06
N PRO A 80 4.67 -6.54 8.11
CA PRO A 80 5.30 -7.85 7.96
C PRO A 80 4.37 -8.82 7.22
N LEU A 81 4.95 -9.79 6.50
CA LEU A 81 4.21 -10.76 5.69
C LEU A 81 4.03 -12.15 6.35
N ARG A 82 4.57 -12.37 7.55
CA ARG A 82 4.37 -13.62 8.30
C ARG A 82 2.90 -13.84 8.66
N ALA A 83 2.42 -15.08 8.49
CA ALA A 83 1.05 -15.49 8.75
C ALA A 83 0.00 -14.62 8.01
N LEU A 84 0.34 -14.18 6.80
CA LEU A 84 -0.51 -13.29 6.01
C LEU A 84 -1.84 -13.95 5.64
N THR A 85 -1.85 -15.25 5.36
CA THR A 85 -3.04 -16.01 4.92
C THR A 85 -4.23 -15.90 5.87
N ALA A 86 -3.99 -15.77 7.18
CA ALA A 86 -5.03 -15.68 8.20
C ALA A 86 -5.67 -14.28 8.34
N ARG A 87 -5.31 -13.30 7.49
CA ARG A 87 -5.62 -11.88 7.70
C ARG A 87 -6.39 -11.22 6.56
N ALA A 88 -7.10 -12.00 5.75
CA ALA A 88 -8.02 -11.42 4.77
C ALA A 88 -9.19 -10.67 5.45
N PRO A 89 -9.73 -9.60 4.84
CA PRO A 89 -9.27 -8.97 3.60
C PRO A 89 -7.98 -8.14 3.80
N TYR A 90 -7.20 -8.03 2.74
CA TYR A 90 -5.87 -7.41 2.73
C TYR A 90 -5.93 -5.90 2.45
N PHE A 91 -4.80 -5.24 2.71
CA PHE A 91 -4.60 -3.79 2.70
C PHE A 91 -5.34 -3.05 3.83
N HIS A 92 -4.89 -1.83 4.16
CA HIS A 92 -5.48 -1.04 5.24
C HIS A 92 -6.92 -0.60 4.97
N ASN A 93 -7.33 -0.62 3.70
CA ASN A 93 -8.68 -0.29 3.25
C ASN A 93 -9.52 -1.54 2.91
N GLY A 94 -9.02 -2.75 3.17
CA GLY A 94 -9.73 -4.00 2.92
C GLY A 94 -10.02 -4.33 1.44
N SER A 95 -9.39 -3.62 0.48
CA SER A 95 -9.78 -3.69 -0.94
C SER A 95 -9.39 -4.97 -1.69
N ALA A 96 -8.61 -5.86 -1.09
CA ALA A 96 -8.22 -7.13 -1.71
C ALA A 96 -8.69 -8.32 -0.88
N ALA A 97 -9.57 -9.15 -1.43
CA ALA A 97 -10.08 -10.34 -0.74
C ALA A 97 -9.11 -11.53 -0.77
N THR A 98 -8.18 -11.57 -1.74
CA THR A 98 -7.30 -12.72 -1.98
C THR A 98 -5.85 -12.27 -2.18
N LEU A 99 -4.90 -13.19 -1.98
CA LEU A 99 -3.48 -12.93 -2.21
C LEU A 99 -3.18 -12.70 -3.70
N GLU A 100 -3.93 -13.35 -4.59
CA GLU A 100 -3.87 -13.13 -6.02
C GLU A 100 -4.20 -11.68 -6.36
N ALA A 101 -5.24 -11.10 -5.74
CA ALA A 101 -5.59 -9.69 -5.92
C ALA A 101 -4.53 -8.73 -5.34
N VAL A 102 -3.86 -9.11 -4.24
CA VAL A 102 -2.73 -8.36 -3.69
C VAL A 102 -1.55 -8.34 -4.67
N VAL A 103 -1.15 -9.50 -5.19
CA VAL A 103 -0.04 -9.62 -6.13
C VAL A 103 -0.34 -8.87 -7.43
N ASP A 104 -1.55 -9.01 -7.98
CA ASP A 104 -2.00 -8.29 -9.17
C ASP A 104 -1.98 -6.77 -9.00
N TYR A 105 -2.31 -6.29 -7.80
CA TYR A 105 -2.23 -4.88 -7.47
C TYR A 105 -0.77 -4.41 -7.45
N CYS A 106 0.10 -5.14 -6.76
CA CYS A 106 1.52 -4.82 -6.66
C CYS A 106 2.23 -4.87 -8.01
N ASP A 107 2.00 -5.90 -8.83
CA ASP A 107 2.56 -6.03 -10.18
C ASP A 107 2.25 -4.79 -11.03
N ARG A 108 0.98 -4.35 -11.03
CA ARG A 108 0.56 -3.12 -11.72
C ARG A 108 1.13 -1.85 -11.08
N ARG A 109 1.24 -1.81 -9.75
CA ARG A 109 1.66 -0.60 -9.02
C ARG A 109 3.14 -0.29 -9.14
N PHE A 110 3.94 -1.35 -9.22
CA PHE A 110 5.40 -1.31 -9.29
C PHE A 110 5.95 -1.71 -10.66
N THR A 111 5.08 -2.04 -11.62
CA THR A 111 5.44 -2.44 -12.98
C THR A 111 6.45 -3.59 -12.97
N LEU A 112 6.12 -4.65 -12.23
CA LEU A 112 7.01 -5.81 -12.07
C LEU A 112 7.04 -6.68 -13.34
N ALA A 113 5.96 -6.64 -14.13
CA ALA A 113 5.81 -7.39 -15.37
C ALA A 113 5.93 -8.91 -15.17
N LEU A 114 5.30 -9.41 -14.09
CA LEU A 114 5.36 -10.84 -13.74
C LEU A 114 4.68 -11.70 -14.81
N SER A 115 5.34 -12.78 -15.21
CA SER A 115 4.70 -13.85 -15.96
C SER A 115 3.63 -14.56 -15.12
N MET A 116 2.78 -15.36 -15.77
CA MET A 116 1.77 -16.15 -15.08
C MET A 116 2.38 -17.12 -14.06
N GLY A 117 3.53 -17.74 -14.39
CA GLY A 117 4.26 -18.64 -13.50
C GLY A 117 4.83 -17.92 -12.29
N GLU A 118 5.54 -16.80 -12.51
CA GLU A 118 6.12 -16.00 -11.42
C GLU A 118 5.05 -15.45 -10.48
N ARG A 119 3.90 -15.04 -11.02
CA ARG A 119 2.75 -14.62 -10.21
C ARG A 119 2.26 -15.76 -9.31
N GLN A 120 2.11 -16.95 -9.87
CA GLN A 120 1.64 -18.12 -9.12
C GLN A 120 2.64 -18.53 -8.03
N ASP A 121 3.93 -18.55 -8.36
CA ASP A 121 4.98 -18.90 -7.41
C ASP A 121 5.06 -17.89 -6.27
N LEU A 122 4.92 -16.60 -6.56
CA LEU A 122 4.87 -15.57 -5.53
C LEU A 122 3.66 -15.73 -4.60
N VAL A 123 2.49 -16.05 -5.14
CA VAL A 123 1.30 -16.34 -4.32
C VAL A 123 1.54 -17.56 -3.43
N LEU A 124 2.13 -18.64 -3.95
CA LEU A 124 2.44 -19.85 -3.17
C LEU A 124 3.46 -19.57 -2.07
N PHE A 125 4.50 -18.77 -2.37
CA PHE A 125 5.45 -18.31 -1.38
C PHE A 125 4.75 -17.55 -0.24
N LEU A 126 3.89 -16.57 -0.56
CA LEU A 126 3.13 -15.81 0.45
C LEU A 126 2.19 -16.69 1.28
N LYS A 127 1.67 -17.79 0.70
CA LYS A 127 0.84 -18.76 1.42
C LYS A 127 1.62 -19.59 2.46
N ALA A 128 2.93 -19.70 2.30
CA ALA A 128 3.80 -20.49 3.16
C ALA A 128 4.45 -19.69 4.32
N LEU A 129 4.19 -18.38 4.41
CA LEU A 129 4.78 -17.47 5.41
C LEU A 129 4.07 -17.46 6.77
#